data_AF-A0A0P0NHX7-F1
#
_entry.id   AF-A0A0P0NHX7-F1
#
_cell.length_a   1.000
_cell.length_b   1.000
_cell.length_c   1.000
_cell.angle_alpha   90.00
_cell.angle_beta   90.00
_cell.angle_gamma   90.00
#
_symmetry.space_group_name_H-M   'P 1'
#
loop_
_entity.id
_entity.type
_entity.pdbx_description
1 polymer ?
#
loop_
_entity_poly.entity_id
_entity_poly.type
_entity_poly.pdbx_seq_one_letter_code
_entity_poly.pdbx_strand_id
1 'polypeptide(L)' 'MENFKQIKTLISQIEVDADKFYNRGNSAAGTRLRKGMLALRVLANQQRKEVTAIKNNK' A
#
# COMPACT_ATOMS: atom_id res chain seq x y z
N MET A 1 -0.95 14.07 -5.52
CA MET A 1 0.51 13.76 -5.65
C MET A 1 1.13 13.25 -4.35
N GLU A 2 0.72 13.78 -3.19
CA GLU A 2 1.18 13.31 -1.88
C GLU A 2 0.77 11.85 -1.59
N ASN A 3 -0.49 11.50 -1.87
CA ASN A 3 -1.01 10.14 -1.77
C ASN A 3 -0.20 9.12 -2.61
N PHE A 4 0.27 9.51 -3.79
CA PHE A 4 1.12 8.67 -4.63
C PHE A 4 2.51 8.41 -4.02
N LYS A 5 3.11 9.42 -3.36
CA LYS A 5 4.38 9.23 -2.64
C LYS A 5 4.22 8.27 -1.46
N GLN A 6 3.12 8.40 -0.70
CA GLN A 6 2.82 7.50 0.42
C GLN A 6 2.64 6.05 -0.03
N ILE A 7 1.99 5.83 -1.18
CA ILE A 7 1.86 4.49 -1.79
C ILE A 7 3.23 3.89 -2.07
N LYS A 8 4.17 4.64 -2.68
CA LYS A 8 5.52 4.15 -2.95
C LYS A 8 6.26 3.76 -1.67
N THR A 9 6.22 4.61 -0.64
CA THR A 9 6.85 4.31 0.66
C THR A 9 6.29 3.04 1.27
N LEU A 10 4.96 2.86 1.21
CA LEU A 10 4.29 1.69 1.75
C LEU A 10 4.68 0.40 1.00
N ILE A 11 4.82 0.47 -0.33
CA ILE A 11 5.28 -0.66 -1.14
C ILE A 11 6.68 -1.10 -0.70
N SER A 12 7.63 -0.17 -0.53
CA SER A 12 8.98 -0.52 -0.08
C SER A 12 9.02 -1.20 1.30
N GLN A 13 8.13 -0.82 2.22
CA GLN A 13 8.00 -1.49 3.53
C GLN A 13 7.41 -2.90 3.39
N ILE A 14 6.40 -3.03 2.54
CA ILE A 14 5.73 -4.29 2.24
C ILE A 14 6.68 -5.30 1.58
N GLU A 15 7.56 -4.87 0.69
CA GLU A 15 8.56 -5.72 0.01
C GLU A 15 9.47 -6.43 1.01
N VAL A 16 9.91 -5.73 2.06
CA VAL A 16 10.76 -6.32 3.11
C VAL A 16 10.03 -7.41 3.89
N ASP A 17 8.75 -7.21 4.22
CA ASP A 17 7.95 -8.24 4.89
C ASP A 17 7.55 -9.38 3.94
N ALA A 18 7.40 -9.09 2.64
CA ALA A 18 7.18 -10.10 1.60
C ALA A 18 8.38 -11.04 1.46
N ASP A 19 9.61 -10.50 1.38
CA ASP A 19 10.83 -11.32 1.36
C ASP A 19 10.91 -12.23 2.59
N LYS A 20 10.71 -11.66 3.79
CA LYS A 20 10.73 -12.42 5.04
C LYS A 20 9.64 -13.50 5.10
N PHE A 21 8.46 -13.25 4.54
CA PHE A 21 7.37 -14.22 4.54
C PHE A 21 7.60 -15.33 3.50
N TYR A 22 7.82 -14.98 2.23
CA TYR A 22 7.93 -15.94 1.12
C TYR A 22 9.25 -16.72 1.14
N ASN A 23 10.37 -16.08 1.49
CA ASN A 23 11.69 -16.72 1.43
C ASN A 23 12.16 -17.29 2.78
N ARG A 24 11.63 -16.78 3.90
CA ARG A 24 12.10 -17.17 5.24
C ARG A 24 11.00 -17.77 6.14
N GLY A 25 9.78 -17.95 5.62
CA GLY A 25 8.67 -18.58 6.34
C GLY A 25 8.22 -17.81 7.60
N ASN A 26 8.51 -16.50 7.70
CA ASN A 26 8.21 -15.74 8.91
C ASN A 26 6.71 -15.38 9.01
N SER A 27 5.98 -16.09 9.87
CA SER A 27 4.54 -15.88 10.09
C SER A 27 4.17 -14.47 10.57
N ALA A 28 5.02 -13.83 11.38
CA ALA A 28 4.79 -12.46 11.83
C ALA A 28 4.95 -11.45 10.68
N ALA A 29 5.89 -11.70 9.76
CA ALA A 29 6.03 -10.93 8.53
C ALA A 29 4.80 -11.12 7.63
N GLY A 30 4.24 -12.33 7.53
CA GLY A 30 2.98 -12.56 6.82
C GLY A 30 1.80 -11.74 7.36
N THR A 31 1.71 -11.61 8.69
CA THR A 31 0.68 -10.76 9.33
C THR A 31 0.88 -9.28 9.00
N ARG A 32 2.12 -8.78 9.04
CA ARG A 32 2.43 -7.39 8.67
C ARG A 32 2.22 -7.12 7.19
N LEU A 33 2.63 -8.04 6.32
CA LEU A 33 2.39 -8.01 4.88
C LEU A 33 0.91 -7.85 4.57
N ARG A 34 0.05 -8.67 5.18
CA ARG A 34 -1.41 -8.58 5.01
C ARG A 34 -1.96 -7.22 5.47
N LYS A 35 -1.51 -6.70 6.63
CA LYS A 35 -1.91 -5.38 7.12
C LYS A 35 -1.44 -4.26 6.18
N GLY A 36 -0.22 -4.34 5.67
CA GLY A 36 0.33 -3.41 4.69
C GLY A 36 -0.51 -3.39 3.40
N MET A 37 -0.87 -4.57 2.87
CA MET A 37 -1.73 -4.66 1.68
C MET A 37 -3.12 -4.07 1.91
N LEU A 38 -3.68 -4.21 3.12
CA LEU A 38 -4.95 -3.56 3.46
C LEU A 38 -4.83 -2.03 3.45
N ALA A 39 -3.74 -1.48 4.01
CA ALA A 39 -3.46 -0.04 3.99
C ALA A 39 -3.26 0.47 2.56
N LEU A 40 -2.55 -0.28 1.71
CA LEU A 40 -2.33 0.05 0.30
C LEU A 40 -3.65 0.15 -0.45
N ARG A 41 -4.59 -0.80 -0.24
CA ARG A 41 -5.93 -0.74 -0.83
C ARG A 41 -6.67 0.54 -0.45
N VAL A 42 -6.58 0.97 0.81
CA VAL A 42 -7.24 2.19 1.28
C VAL A 42 -6.63 3.42 0.62
N LEU A 43 -5.30 3.55 0.62
CA LEU A 43 -4.60 4.68 0.00
C LEU A 43 -4.83 4.75 -1.51
N ALA A 44 -4.81 3.62 -2.21
CA ALA A 44 -5.10 3.56 -3.64
C ALA A 44 -6.55 4.01 -3.95
N ASN A 45 -7.52 3.61 -3.13
CA ASN A 45 -8.89 4.08 -3.27
C ASN A 45 -9.02 5.58 -3.01
N GLN A 46 -8.29 6.12 -2.04
CA GLN A 46 -8.29 7.55 -1.75
C GLN A 46 -7.70 8.34 -2.93
N GLN A 47 -6.56 7.89 -3.47
CA GLN A 47 -5.94 8.50 -4.65
C GLN A 47 -6.88 8.47 -5.87
N ARG A 48 -7.62 7.37 -6.08
CA ARG A 48 -8.65 7.27 -7.14
C ARG A 48 -9.77 8.29 -6.93
N LYS A 49 -10.30 8.40 -5.70
CA LYS A 49 -11.35 9.36 -5.37
C LYS A 49 -10.91 10.80 -5.60
N GLU A 50 -9.68 11.15 -5.19
CA GLU A 50 -9.08 12.46 -5.43
C GLU A 50 -9.04 12.79 -6.93
N VAL A 51 -8.58 11.85 -7.76
CA VAL A 51 -8.55 12.02 -9.22
C VAL A 51 -9.96 12.21 -9.79
N THR A 52 -10.92 11.40 -9.38
CA THR A 52 -12.32 11.55 -9.81
C THR A 52 -12.90 12.89 -9.37
N ALA A 53 -12.61 13.36 -8.16
CA ALA A 53 -13.08 14.64 -7.67
C ALA A 53 -12.49 15.81 -8.47
N ILE A 54 -11.19 15.75 -8.81
CA ILE A 54 -10.55 16.76 -9.69
C ILE A 54 -11.17 16.74 -11.09
N LYS A 55 -11.46 15.56 -11.64
CA LYS A 55 -12.12 15.42 -12.94
C LYS A 55 -13.54 16.01 -12.93
N ASN A 56 -14.32 15.75 -11.89
CA ASN A 56 -15.72 16.16 -11.81
C ASN A 56 -15.92 17.61 -11.34
N ASN A 57 -14.91 18.22 -10.71
CA ASN A 57 -14.89 19.64 -10.34
C ASN A 57 -14.18 20.52 -11.40
N LYS A 58 -13.92 19.96 -12.58
CA LYS A 58 -13.58 20.68 -13.81
C LYS A 58 -14.80 20.63 -14.73
#